data_AF-A0A7S4I9A2-F1
#
_entry.id   AF-A0A7S4I9A2-F1
#
_cell.length_a   1.000
_cell.length_b   1.000
_cell.length_c   1.000
_cell.angle_alpha   90.00
_cell.angle_beta   90.00
_cell.angle_gamma   90.00
#
_symmetry.space_group_name_H-M   'P 1'
#
loop_
_entity.id
_entity.type
_entity.pdbx_description
1 polymer ?
#
loop_
_entity_poly.entity_id
_entity_poly.type
_entity_poly.pdbx_seq_one_letter_code
_entity_poly.pdbx_strand_id
1 'polypeptide(L)'
;FFLFSFLSLQHMSKNISYLQLTPAEEEEYGHDILYAASFKRNVETYTWYATFGWVFVCIPCILIYGIGIIGLLWTPFIWYIARAGIESRKLFVTSDSIIYIAEPPACIPCLGRNKQEKHVLLSLITDVVVQEGWYQSCWNLDSVKIENAGQGQAGTSYDLAFIGMENSKLFKKVVLRAAAAKRAGQSLSREDISAIISGDSQALSDLASRPAEQSHAQQATSQETDTKLDRLNETMMRIEQLLARQVPAYGPISSEQEQPNLL
;
A
#
# COMPACT_ATOMS: atom_id res chain seq x y z
N PHE A 1 26.78 18.27 -30.84
CA PHE A 1 26.03 16.99 -30.77
C PHE A 1 26.73 15.86 -30.00
N PHE A 2 27.91 16.06 -29.40
CA PHE A 2 28.60 15.02 -28.61
C PHE A 2 28.65 15.25 -27.09
N LEU A 3 28.09 16.36 -26.59
CA LEU A 3 28.11 16.70 -25.16
C LEU A 3 26.85 16.30 -24.37
N PHE A 4 25.82 15.77 -25.03
CA PHE A 4 24.59 15.36 -24.36
C PHE A 4 24.56 13.89 -23.92
N SER A 5 25.46 13.04 -24.42
CA SER A 5 25.45 11.61 -24.09
C SER A 5 26.24 11.25 -22.83
N PHE A 6 27.23 12.05 -22.42
CA PHE A 6 27.99 11.77 -21.19
C PHE A 6 27.31 12.29 -19.91
N LEU A 7 26.40 13.26 -20.04
CA LEU A 7 25.64 13.78 -18.90
C LEU A 7 24.52 12.82 -18.45
N SER A 8 24.17 11.84 -19.27
CA SER A 8 23.10 10.87 -18.98
C SER A 8 23.56 9.75 -18.04
N LEU A 9 24.80 9.26 -18.17
CA LEU A 9 25.29 8.15 -17.33
C LEU A 9 25.75 8.59 -15.93
N GLN A 10 26.29 9.80 -15.77
CA GLN A 10 26.72 10.28 -14.46
C GLN A 10 25.55 10.81 -13.60
N HIS A 11 24.37 11.02 -14.21
CA HIS A 11 23.17 11.50 -13.51
C HIS A 11 22.37 10.35 -12.88
N MET A 12 22.52 9.11 -13.34
CA MET A 12 21.78 7.96 -12.81
C MET A 12 22.34 7.44 -11.47
N SER A 13 23.64 7.62 -11.20
CA SER A 13 24.27 7.18 -9.94
C SER A 13 24.03 8.14 -8.75
N LYS A 14 23.51 9.35 -9.00
CA LYS A 14 23.29 10.39 -7.96
C LYS A 14 21.83 10.54 -7.50
N ASN A 15 20.90 9.73 -8.00
CA ASN A 15 19.48 9.84 -7.64
C ASN A 15 19.09 9.12 -6.34
N ILE A 16 20.03 8.51 -5.63
CA ILE A 16 19.79 7.95 -4.28
C ILE A 16 20.04 9.03 -3.19
N SER A 17 20.64 10.17 -3.53
CA SER A 17 21.17 11.13 -2.54
C SER A 17 20.29 12.35 -2.20
N TYR A 18 18.97 12.31 -2.35
CA TYR A 18 18.12 13.40 -1.81
C TYR A 18 16.73 12.97 -1.36
N LEU A 19 16.64 11.87 -0.62
CA LEU A 19 15.58 11.77 0.38
C LEU A 19 16.25 12.03 1.71
N GLN A 20 16.07 13.24 2.24
CA GLN A 20 16.36 13.51 3.65
C GLN A 20 15.36 12.70 4.46
N LEU A 21 15.65 11.41 4.65
CA LEU A 21 15.09 10.67 5.76
C LEU A 21 15.55 11.41 7.01
N THR A 22 14.61 11.65 7.92
CA THR A 22 15.02 12.07 9.25
C THR A 22 15.87 10.94 9.87
N PRO A 23 16.79 11.24 10.79
CA PRO A 23 17.63 10.20 11.40
C PRO A 23 16.82 9.03 11.99
N ALA A 24 15.60 9.32 12.49
CA ALA A 24 14.65 8.32 12.95
C ALA A 24 14.09 7.45 11.80
N GLU A 25 13.73 8.04 10.66
CA GLU A 25 13.27 7.30 9.47
C GLU A 25 14.39 6.44 8.87
N GLU A 26 15.64 6.89 8.93
CA GLU A 26 16.80 6.13 8.44
C GLU A 26 17.13 4.92 9.33
N GLU A 27 16.99 5.08 10.64
CA GLU A 27 17.12 3.97 11.60
C GLU A 27 15.99 2.94 11.44
N GLU A 28 14.77 3.40 11.17
CA GLU A 28 13.59 2.53 11.05
C GLU A 28 13.47 1.86 9.68
N TYR A 29 13.78 2.56 8.58
CA TYR A 29 13.52 2.09 7.21
C TYR A 29 14.76 1.98 6.33
N GLY A 30 15.89 2.61 6.69
CA GLY A 30 17.04 2.81 5.81
C GLY A 30 17.68 1.53 5.26
N HIS A 31 17.57 0.42 6.01
CA HIS A 31 18.21 -0.85 5.63
C HIS A 31 17.45 -1.63 4.56
N ASP A 32 16.12 -1.47 4.47
CA ASP A 32 15.26 -2.29 3.59
C ASP A 32 14.61 -1.52 2.42
N ILE A 33 14.92 -0.23 2.23
CA ILE A 33 14.38 0.54 1.10
C ILE A 33 14.97 0.01 -0.21
N LEU A 34 14.10 -0.52 -1.07
CA LEU A 34 14.43 -1.04 -2.39
C LEU A 34 14.21 0.00 -3.49
N TYR A 35 13.18 0.83 -3.37
CA TYR A 35 12.89 1.91 -4.31
C TYR A 35 12.33 3.13 -3.59
N ALA A 36 12.74 4.31 -4.06
CA ALA A 36 12.26 5.58 -3.56
C ALA A 36 11.66 6.41 -4.69
N ALA A 37 10.39 6.79 -4.57
CA ALA A 37 9.74 7.62 -5.58
C ALA A 37 9.97 9.11 -5.29
N SER A 38 10.26 9.86 -6.36
CA SER A 38 10.42 11.32 -6.31
C SER A 38 9.14 12.04 -6.70
N PHE A 39 8.80 13.08 -5.95
CA PHE A 39 7.78 14.07 -6.26
C PHE A 39 8.38 15.42 -6.70
N LYS A 40 9.71 15.57 -6.60
CA LYS A 40 10.41 16.86 -6.69
C LYS A 40 10.25 17.55 -8.05
N ARG A 41 10.30 16.77 -9.14
CA ARG A 41 10.18 17.31 -10.50
C ARG A 41 8.81 17.94 -10.77
N ASN A 42 7.75 17.42 -10.15
CA ASN A 42 6.38 17.83 -10.41
C ASN A 42 5.83 18.83 -9.38
N VAL A 43 6.67 19.34 -8.47
CA VAL A 43 6.26 20.28 -7.42
C VAL A 43 5.59 21.52 -7.99
N GLU A 44 6.23 22.18 -8.96
CA GLU A 44 5.72 23.41 -9.56
C GLU A 44 4.40 23.15 -10.31
N THR A 45 4.40 22.13 -11.17
CA THR A 45 3.24 21.73 -11.96
C THR A 45 2.05 21.35 -11.09
N TYR A 46 2.27 20.58 -10.03
CA TYR A 46 1.24 20.22 -9.05
C TYR A 46 0.72 21.44 -8.29
N THR A 47 1.60 22.37 -7.92
CA THR A 47 1.21 23.59 -7.20
C THR A 47 0.30 24.45 -8.07
N TRP A 48 0.62 24.61 -9.36
CA TRP A 48 -0.27 25.27 -10.31
C TRP A 48 -1.59 24.53 -10.48
N TYR A 49 -1.54 23.22 -10.71
CA TYR A 49 -2.74 22.37 -10.80
C TYR A 49 -3.68 22.56 -9.60
N ALA A 50 -3.15 22.57 -8.38
CA ALA A 50 -3.95 22.76 -7.17
C ALA A 50 -4.51 24.19 -7.07
N THR A 51 -3.68 25.19 -7.37
CA THR A 51 -4.07 26.61 -7.29
C THR A 51 -5.13 26.98 -8.32
N PHE A 52 -4.98 26.51 -9.58
CA PHE A 52 -6.00 26.70 -10.61
C PHE A 52 -7.30 26.01 -10.24
N GLY A 53 -7.24 24.80 -9.67
CA GLY A 53 -8.42 24.06 -9.23
C GLY A 53 -9.18 24.83 -8.15
N TRP A 54 -8.46 25.43 -7.21
CA TRP A 54 -9.03 26.31 -6.19
C TRP A 54 -9.71 27.55 -6.81
N VAL A 55 -9.05 28.22 -7.75
CA VAL A 55 -9.63 29.39 -8.46
C VAL A 55 -10.89 29.01 -9.22
N PHE A 56 -10.90 27.87 -9.92
CA PHE A 56 -12.07 27.35 -10.63
C PHE A 56 -13.26 27.10 -9.69
N VAL A 57 -13.00 26.65 -8.45
CA VAL A 57 -14.05 26.51 -7.42
C VAL A 57 -14.51 27.88 -6.90
N CYS A 58 -13.61 28.86 -6.77
CA CYS A 58 -13.97 30.18 -6.28
C CYS A 58 -14.89 30.96 -7.24
N ILE A 59 -14.70 30.84 -8.56
CA ILE A 59 -15.50 31.55 -9.58
C ILE A 59 -17.02 31.36 -9.39
N PRO A 60 -17.59 30.13 -9.35
CA PRO A 60 -19.01 29.95 -9.12
C PRO A 60 -19.44 30.41 -7.70
N CYS A 61 -18.57 30.29 -6.69
CA CYS A 61 -18.86 30.81 -5.35
C CYS A 61 -18.99 32.35 -5.32
N ILE A 62 -18.29 33.08 -6.19
CA ILE A 62 -18.48 34.52 -6.38
C ILE A 62 -19.86 34.79 -6.96
N LEU A 63 -20.24 34.05 -8.01
CA LEU A 63 -21.50 34.26 -8.72
C LEU A 63 -22.74 34.01 -7.86
N ILE A 64 -22.69 33.03 -6.96
CA ILE A 64 -23.85 32.65 -6.14
C ILE A 64 -23.95 33.50 -4.86
N TYR A 65 -22.86 33.66 -4.11
CA TYR A 65 -22.89 34.23 -2.75
C TYR A 65 -21.82 35.30 -2.49
N GLY A 66 -20.97 35.65 -3.45
CA GLY A 66 -19.85 36.60 -3.26
C GLY A 66 -18.71 36.09 -2.36
N ILE A 67 -18.92 35.01 -1.59
CA ILE A 67 -17.93 34.44 -0.67
C ILE A 67 -16.65 33.95 -1.39
N GLY A 68 -16.75 33.64 -2.68
CA GLY A 68 -15.58 33.26 -3.48
C GLY A 68 -14.51 34.37 -3.56
N ILE A 69 -14.84 35.64 -3.29
CA ILE A 69 -13.84 36.73 -3.20
C ILE A 69 -12.89 36.48 -2.02
N ILE A 70 -13.42 36.04 -0.87
CA ILE A 70 -12.61 35.66 0.29
C ILE A 70 -11.74 34.46 -0.05
N GLY A 71 -12.30 33.47 -0.77
CA GLY A 71 -11.54 32.32 -1.27
C GLY A 71 -10.39 32.70 -2.21
N LEU A 72 -10.61 33.67 -3.11
CA LEU A 72 -9.55 34.20 -3.98
C LEU A 72 -8.45 34.92 -3.19
N LEU A 73 -8.81 35.69 -2.17
CA LEU A 73 -7.83 36.32 -1.28
C LEU A 73 -6.98 35.29 -0.52
N TRP A 74 -7.53 34.09 -0.29
CA TRP A 74 -6.85 32.96 0.36
C TRP A 74 -5.91 32.16 -0.58
N THR A 75 -5.95 32.42 -1.89
CA THR A 75 -5.13 31.72 -2.91
C THR A 75 -3.63 31.62 -2.60
N PRO A 76 -2.90 32.68 -2.16
CA PRO A 76 -1.47 32.55 -1.86
C PRO A 76 -1.19 31.55 -0.73
N PHE A 77 -2.12 31.40 0.21
CA PHE A 77 -1.99 30.40 1.27
C PHE A 77 -2.24 28.98 0.75
N ILE A 78 -3.20 28.80 -0.16
CA ILE A 78 -3.42 27.51 -0.85
C ILE A 78 -2.19 27.12 -1.68
N TRP A 79 -1.58 28.08 -2.38
CA TRP A 79 -0.33 27.85 -3.12
C TRP A 79 0.78 27.35 -2.18
N TYR A 80 0.95 27.99 -1.02
CA TYR A 80 1.91 27.56 -0.01
C TYR A 80 1.61 26.15 0.52
N ILE A 81 0.36 25.85 0.86
CA ILE A 81 -0.03 24.52 1.33
C ILE A 81 0.22 23.46 0.26
N ALA A 82 -0.16 23.73 -0.99
CA ALA A 82 0.02 22.80 -2.10
C ALA A 82 1.51 22.48 -2.31
N ARG A 83 2.36 23.51 -2.30
CA ARG A 83 3.81 23.37 -2.45
C ARG A 83 4.44 22.61 -1.30
N ALA A 84 4.21 23.04 -0.05
CA ALA A 84 4.76 22.36 1.11
C ALA A 84 4.20 20.93 1.26
N GLY A 85 2.96 20.71 0.84
CA GLY A 85 2.29 19.41 0.86
C GLY A 85 2.85 18.42 -0.16
N ILE A 86 3.32 18.85 -1.33
CA ILE A 86 3.98 17.96 -2.31
C ILE A 86 5.46 17.77 -2.00
N GLU A 87 6.14 18.81 -1.50
CA GLU A 87 7.57 18.75 -1.11
C GLU A 87 7.80 17.83 0.11
N SER A 88 6.82 17.73 1.01
CA SER A 88 6.88 16.85 2.18
C SER A 88 6.54 15.38 1.89
N ARG A 89 6.03 15.05 0.70
CA ARG A 89 5.65 13.67 0.36
C ARG A 89 6.88 12.83 0.07
N LYS A 90 6.94 11.70 0.76
CA LYS A 90 7.94 10.66 0.57
C LYS A 90 7.22 9.33 0.37
N LEU A 91 7.68 8.54 -0.58
CA LEU A 91 7.12 7.22 -0.85
C LEU A 91 8.25 6.23 -1.09
N PHE A 92 8.25 5.20 -0.26
CA PHE A 92 9.27 4.16 -0.25
C PHE A 92 8.63 2.81 -0.53
N VAL A 93 9.33 1.98 -1.27
CA VAL A 93 9.02 0.57 -1.45
C VAL A 93 10.10 -0.21 -0.73
N THR A 94 9.68 -0.92 0.29
CA THR A 94 10.49 -1.82 1.11
C THR A 94 10.25 -3.26 0.63
N SER A 95 11.02 -4.22 1.11
CA SER A 95 10.83 -5.66 0.82
C SER A 95 9.43 -6.18 1.18
N ASP A 96 8.82 -5.62 2.24
CA ASP A 96 7.57 -6.14 2.81
C ASP A 96 6.38 -5.17 2.69
N SER A 97 6.62 -3.86 2.68
CA SER A 97 5.59 -2.83 2.64
C SER A 97 5.95 -1.63 1.75
N ILE A 98 4.92 -0.90 1.35
CA ILE A 98 5.03 0.46 0.80
C ILE A 98 4.76 1.42 1.94
N ILE A 99 5.66 2.37 2.12
CA ILE A 99 5.60 3.37 3.18
C ILE A 99 5.38 4.72 2.53
N TYR A 100 4.25 5.34 2.86
CA TYR A 100 3.91 6.69 2.43
C TYR A 100 3.92 7.63 3.62
N ILE A 101 4.74 8.66 3.54
CA ILE A 101 4.87 9.72 4.56
C ILE A 101 4.55 11.05 3.90
N ALA A 102 3.68 11.83 4.54
CA ALA A 102 3.37 13.19 4.11
C ALA A 102 3.17 14.09 5.33
N GLU A 103 3.70 15.31 5.28
CA GLU A 103 3.57 16.28 6.36
C GLU A 103 3.03 17.61 5.84
N PRO A 104 1.82 17.63 5.22
CA PRO A 104 1.25 18.86 4.75
C PRO A 104 1.03 19.84 5.91
N PRO A 105 1.25 21.15 5.68
CA PRO A 105 0.80 22.16 6.62
C PRO A 105 -0.73 22.11 6.72
N ALA A 106 -1.25 22.40 7.91
CA ALA A 106 -2.69 22.46 8.12
C ALA A 106 -3.34 23.56 7.25
N CYS A 107 -4.60 23.35 6.90
CA CYS A 107 -5.40 24.31 6.11
C CYS A 107 -5.62 25.65 6.84
N ILE A 108 -5.33 25.69 8.14
CA ILE A 108 -5.32 26.90 8.95
C ILE A 108 -3.89 27.07 9.48
N PRO A 109 -3.24 28.24 9.31
CA PRO A 109 -1.82 28.42 9.63
C PRO A 109 -1.47 28.17 11.10
N CYS A 110 -2.44 28.27 12.03
CA CYS A 110 -2.20 28.04 13.46
C CYS A 110 -2.29 26.56 13.89
N LEU A 111 -2.73 25.64 13.02
CA LEU A 111 -2.90 24.22 13.35
C LEU A 111 -1.63 23.37 13.12
N GLY A 112 -0.50 23.99 12.76
CA GLY A 112 0.78 23.32 12.59
C GLY A 112 0.84 22.42 11.35
N ARG A 113 1.57 21.30 11.44
CA ARG A 113 1.70 20.29 10.37
C ARG A 113 1.01 18.99 10.77
N ASN A 114 0.41 18.31 9.79
CA ASN A 114 -0.25 17.04 9.99
C ASN A 114 0.62 15.92 9.43
N LYS A 115 1.31 15.16 10.28
CA LYS A 115 2.09 13.99 9.85
C LYS A 115 1.13 12.83 9.57
N GLN A 116 1.11 12.40 8.32
CA GLN A 116 0.38 11.24 7.85
C GLN A 116 1.38 10.20 7.41
N GLU A 117 1.26 9.02 8.01
CA GLU A 117 2.09 7.88 7.70
C GLU A 117 1.19 6.68 7.44
N LYS A 118 1.38 6.04 6.29
CA LYS A 118 0.58 4.90 5.85
C LYS A 118 1.49 3.79 5.36
N HIS A 119 1.27 2.60 5.91
CA HIS A 119 1.98 1.38 5.56
C HIS A 119 1.02 0.44 4.84
N VAL A 120 1.37 0.04 3.62
CA VAL A 120 0.57 -0.91 2.81
C VAL A 120 1.42 -2.13 2.52
N LEU A 121 1.01 -3.31 2.98
CA LEU A 121 1.79 -4.55 2.78
C LEU A 121 1.80 -4.97 1.31
N LEU A 122 2.97 -5.36 0.78
CA LEU A 122 3.11 -5.78 -0.62
C LEU A 122 2.28 -7.02 -0.96
N SER A 123 2.18 -7.97 -0.02
CA SER A 123 1.39 -9.19 -0.17
C SER A 123 -0.10 -8.91 -0.43
N LEU A 124 -0.59 -7.78 0.09
CA LEU A 124 -1.99 -7.38 0.02
C LEU A 124 -2.34 -6.56 -1.24
N ILE A 125 -1.36 -6.01 -1.97
CA ILE A 125 -1.61 -5.10 -3.11
C ILE A 125 -2.11 -5.83 -4.36
N THR A 126 -3.40 -5.72 -4.68
CA THR A 126 -3.99 -6.42 -5.83
C THR A 126 -3.64 -5.75 -7.15
N ASP A 127 -3.79 -4.43 -7.23
CA ASP A 127 -3.45 -3.65 -8.41
C ASP A 127 -2.97 -2.24 -8.02
N VAL A 128 -2.24 -1.63 -8.94
CA VAL A 128 -1.86 -0.22 -8.90
C VAL A 128 -2.44 0.44 -10.13
N VAL A 129 -3.46 1.25 -9.95
CA VAL A 129 -4.12 1.97 -11.04
C VAL A 129 -3.44 3.32 -11.23
N VAL A 130 -2.95 3.58 -12.44
CA VAL A 130 -2.48 4.90 -12.85
C VAL A 130 -3.57 5.52 -13.71
N GLN A 131 -4.14 6.62 -13.23
CA GLN A 131 -5.22 7.33 -13.90
C GLN A 131 -4.77 8.75 -14.24
N GLU A 132 -5.17 9.21 -15.42
CA GLU A 132 -5.00 10.57 -15.89
C GLU A 132 -6.40 11.14 -16.12
N GLY A 133 -6.89 11.96 -15.19
CA GLY A 133 -8.15 12.68 -15.40
C GLY A 133 -8.00 13.79 -16.46
N TRP A 134 -9.09 14.25 -17.07
CA TRP A 134 -9.02 15.34 -18.06
C TRP A 134 -8.28 16.58 -17.53
N TYR A 135 -8.58 16.98 -16.29
CA TYR A 135 -7.93 18.10 -15.63
C TYR A 135 -6.45 17.76 -15.46
N GLN A 136 -6.10 16.62 -14.85
CA GLN A 136 -4.71 16.22 -14.61
C GLN A 136 -3.86 16.11 -15.89
N SER A 137 -4.45 15.63 -17.00
CA SER A 137 -3.80 15.52 -18.31
C SER A 137 -3.33 16.87 -18.85
N CYS A 138 -4.08 17.95 -18.62
CA CYS A 138 -3.67 19.30 -19.02
C CYS A 138 -2.40 19.79 -18.32
N TRP A 139 -2.07 19.25 -17.14
CA TRP A 139 -0.83 19.54 -16.41
C TRP A 139 0.19 18.40 -16.49
N ASN A 140 -0.04 17.36 -17.32
CA ASN A 140 0.84 16.18 -17.40
C ASN A 140 1.13 15.57 -16.02
N LEU A 141 0.07 15.44 -15.21
CA LEU A 141 0.14 14.85 -13.88
C LEU A 141 -0.61 13.52 -13.86
N ASP A 142 0.00 12.53 -13.23
CA ASP A 142 -0.61 11.23 -13.05
C ASP A 142 -1.15 11.09 -11.62
N SER A 143 -2.32 10.46 -11.50
CA SER A 143 -2.85 9.98 -10.23
C SER A 143 -2.54 8.49 -10.09
N VAL A 144 -1.87 8.13 -9.02
CA VAL A 144 -1.58 6.73 -8.68
C VAL A 144 -2.48 6.33 -7.53
N LYS A 145 -3.13 5.18 -7.68
CA LYS A 145 -4.04 4.59 -6.69
C LYS A 145 -3.65 3.14 -6.47
N ILE A 146 -3.58 2.73 -5.21
CA ILE A 146 -3.20 1.37 -4.80
C ILE A 146 -4.42 0.68 -4.24
N GLU A 147 -4.71 -0.50 -4.77
CA GLU A 147 -5.81 -1.37 -4.35
C GLU A 147 -5.28 -2.55 -3.52
N ASN A 148 -6.07 -2.96 -2.54
CA ASN A 148 -5.71 -4.00 -1.57
C ASN A 148 -6.80 -5.10 -1.52
N ALA A 149 -6.37 -6.35 -1.41
CA ALA A 149 -7.22 -7.52 -1.16
C ALA A 149 -7.92 -7.43 0.21
N GLY A 150 -9.19 -7.03 0.21
CA GLY A 150 -10.05 -7.05 1.40
C GLY A 150 -10.76 -5.73 1.71
N GLN A 151 -10.36 -4.62 1.08
CA GLN A 151 -11.07 -3.34 1.16
C GLN A 151 -12.00 -3.07 -0.03
N GLY A 152 -12.13 -4.04 -0.93
CA GLY A 152 -13.00 -3.99 -2.12
C GLY A 152 -14.49 -4.11 -1.77
N GLN A 153 -15.01 -3.22 -0.92
CA GLN A 153 -16.44 -2.96 -0.89
C GLN A 153 -16.74 -1.99 -2.04
N ALA A 154 -17.67 -2.39 -2.90
CA ALA A 154 -17.95 -1.80 -4.20
C ALA A 154 -17.70 -0.28 -4.32
N GLY A 155 -16.58 0.09 -4.95
CA GLY A 155 -16.54 1.25 -5.85
C GLY A 155 -15.85 2.55 -5.42
N THR A 156 -15.21 2.69 -4.26
CA THR A 156 -14.61 4.02 -3.91
C THR A 156 -13.38 4.05 -2.99
N SER A 157 -13.03 2.98 -2.30
CA SER A 157 -11.98 3.03 -1.27
C SER A 157 -10.65 2.50 -1.79
N TYR A 158 -9.71 3.40 -2.08
CA TYR A 158 -8.31 3.06 -2.33
C TYR A 158 -7.51 3.24 -1.04
N ASP A 159 -6.64 2.30 -0.70
CA ASP A 159 -5.79 2.38 0.51
C ASP A 159 -4.86 3.60 0.45
N LEU A 160 -4.30 3.81 -0.74
CA LEU A 160 -3.38 4.88 -1.02
C LEU A 160 -3.73 5.53 -2.35
N ALA A 161 -3.87 6.85 -2.36
CA ALA A 161 -4.07 7.63 -3.56
C ALA A 161 -3.27 8.93 -3.45
N PHE A 162 -2.48 9.22 -4.48
CA PHE A 162 -1.70 10.46 -4.56
C PHE A 162 -1.53 10.90 -6.02
N ILE A 163 -1.13 12.16 -6.19
CA ILE A 163 -0.96 12.82 -7.50
C ILE A 163 0.41 13.48 -7.53
N GLY A 164 1.01 13.55 -8.72
CA GLY A 164 2.23 14.33 -8.96
C GLY A 164 3.52 13.54 -8.74
N MET A 165 3.45 12.22 -8.83
CA MET A 165 4.65 11.39 -8.90
C MET A 165 5.37 11.59 -10.23
N GLU A 166 6.70 11.60 -10.22
CA GLU A 166 7.51 11.86 -11.42
C GLU A 166 7.44 10.74 -12.47
N ASN A 167 7.51 9.47 -12.03
CA ASN A 167 7.51 8.29 -12.92
C ASN A 167 6.47 7.26 -12.47
N SER A 168 5.19 7.61 -12.55
CA SER A 168 4.05 6.78 -12.13
C SER A 168 4.06 5.36 -12.74
N LYS A 169 4.39 5.27 -14.04
CA LYS A 169 4.42 4.01 -14.80
C LYS A 169 5.55 3.10 -14.36
N LEU A 170 6.71 3.69 -14.04
CA LEU A 170 7.85 2.94 -13.51
C LEU A 170 7.53 2.44 -12.10
N PHE A 171 6.99 3.31 -11.24
CA PHE A 171 6.56 2.93 -9.90
C PHE A 171 5.54 1.78 -9.94
N LYS A 172 4.51 1.86 -10.79
CA LYS A 172 3.54 0.77 -11.00
C LYS A 172 4.24 -0.55 -11.32
N LYS A 173 5.20 -0.55 -12.25
CA LYS A 173 5.97 -1.76 -12.61
C LYS A 173 6.75 -2.31 -11.44
N VAL A 174 7.47 -1.45 -10.71
CA VAL A 174 8.27 -1.84 -9.55
C VAL A 174 7.38 -2.44 -8.46
N VAL A 175 6.28 -1.78 -8.12
CA VAL A 175 5.36 -2.26 -7.07
C VAL A 175 4.71 -3.59 -7.46
N LEU A 176 4.18 -3.72 -8.68
CA LEU A 176 3.53 -4.96 -9.10
C LEU A 176 4.52 -6.14 -9.13
N ARG A 177 5.76 -5.90 -9.56
CA ARG A 177 6.83 -6.89 -9.52
C ARG A 177 7.18 -7.28 -8.08
N ALA A 178 7.33 -6.32 -7.19
CA ALA A 178 7.63 -6.57 -5.78
C ALA A 178 6.49 -7.32 -5.08
N ALA A 179 5.24 -6.93 -5.33
CA ALA A 179 4.07 -7.62 -4.81
C ALA A 179 3.96 -9.07 -5.34
N ALA A 180 4.24 -9.29 -6.63
CA ALA A 180 4.26 -10.63 -7.23
C ALA A 180 5.37 -11.51 -6.64
N ALA A 181 6.59 -10.99 -6.52
CA ALA A 181 7.71 -11.70 -5.89
C ALA A 181 7.38 -12.08 -4.45
N LYS A 182 6.82 -11.14 -3.67
CA LYS A 182 6.43 -11.41 -2.28
C LYS A 182 5.36 -12.49 -2.16
N ARG A 183 4.38 -12.52 -3.07
CA ARG A 183 3.37 -13.61 -3.15
C ARG A 183 3.98 -14.95 -3.52
N ALA A 184 5.02 -14.95 -4.35
CA ALA A 184 5.79 -16.15 -4.68
C ALA A 184 6.76 -16.57 -3.56
N GLY A 185 6.78 -15.87 -2.41
CA GLY A 185 7.69 -16.15 -1.30
C GLY A 185 9.12 -15.64 -1.50
N GLN A 186 9.36 -14.81 -2.52
CA GLN A 186 10.68 -14.26 -2.84
C GLN A 186 10.84 -12.85 -2.26
N SER A 187 12.07 -12.48 -1.92
CA SER A 187 12.47 -11.10 -1.61
C SER A 187 13.24 -10.52 -2.79
N LEU A 188 12.82 -9.35 -3.29
CA LEU A 188 13.58 -8.61 -4.29
C LEU A 188 14.77 -7.90 -3.63
N SER A 189 15.93 -7.98 -4.29
CA SER A 189 17.07 -7.17 -3.90
C SER A 189 17.07 -5.81 -4.63
N ARG A 190 17.92 -4.89 -4.18
CA ARG A 190 18.14 -3.59 -4.83
C ARG A 190 18.63 -3.76 -6.28
N GLU A 191 19.43 -4.79 -6.55
CA GLU A 191 19.93 -5.11 -7.89
C GLU A 191 18.77 -5.51 -8.83
N ASP A 192 17.83 -6.32 -8.34
CA ASP A 192 16.66 -6.75 -9.10
C ASP A 192 15.78 -5.56 -9.51
N ILE A 193 15.59 -4.61 -8.59
CA ILE A 193 14.84 -3.38 -8.90
C ILE A 193 15.61 -2.49 -9.87
N SER A 194 16.94 -2.39 -9.75
CA SER A 194 17.76 -1.64 -10.71
C SER A 194 17.65 -2.21 -12.13
N ALA A 195 17.53 -3.53 -12.26
CA ALA A 195 17.27 -4.21 -13.52
C ALA A 195 15.86 -3.92 -14.07
N ILE A 196 14.84 -3.88 -13.21
CA ILE A 196 13.47 -3.46 -13.58
C ILE A 196 13.46 -2.02 -14.11
N ILE A 197 14.19 -1.11 -13.45
CA ILE A 197 14.30 0.29 -13.86
C ILE A 197 15.05 0.41 -15.19
N SER A 198 16.11 -0.37 -15.39
CA SER A 198 16.91 -0.37 -16.62
C SER A 198 16.23 -1.07 -17.79
N GLY A 199 15.16 -1.84 -17.54
CA GLY A 199 14.43 -2.58 -18.57
C GLY A 199 15.21 -3.79 -19.10
N ASP A 200 16.14 -4.33 -18.32
CA ASP A 200 16.98 -5.44 -18.74
C ASP A 200 16.16 -6.74 -18.86
N SER A 201 15.89 -7.16 -20.09
CA SER A 201 15.02 -8.30 -20.38
C SER A 201 15.61 -9.64 -19.91
N GLN A 202 16.94 -9.75 -19.79
CA GLN A 202 17.59 -10.97 -19.30
C GLN A 202 17.41 -11.11 -17.79
N ALA A 203 17.74 -10.07 -17.02
CA ALA A 203 17.52 -10.06 -15.58
C ALA A 203 16.04 -10.24 -15.20
N LEU A 204 15.11 -9.72 -16.01
CA LEU A 204 13.67 -9.92 -15.80
C LEU A 204 13.22 -11.37 -16.04
N SER A 205 13.92 -12.11 -16.90
CA SER A 205 13.66 -13.53 -17.19
C SER A 205 14.24 -14.43 -16.11
N ASP A 206 15.43 -14.09 -15.59
CA ASP A 206 16.08 -14.79 -14.48
C ASP A 206 15.28 -14.64 -13.18
N LEU A 207 14.70 -13.47 -12.94
CA LEU A 207 13.82 -13.23 -11.79
C LEU A 207 12.55 -14.09 -11.83
N ALA A 208 11.99 -14.30 -13.04
CA ALA A 208 10.78 -15.08 -13.24
C ALA A 208 11.01 -16.61 -13.16
N SER A 209 12.25 -17.05 -13.42
CA SER A 209 12.65 -18.46 -13.34
C SER A 209 13.19 -18.88 -11.97
N ARG A 210 13.41 -17.91 -11.08
CA ARG A 210 13.92 -18.15 -9.72
C ARG A 210 12.89 -18.98 -8.93
N PRO A 211 13.29 -20.08 -8.30
CA PRO A 211 12.41 -20.83 -7.42
C PRO A 211 12.07 -20.00 -6.16
N ALA A 212 10.90 -20.25 -5.57
CA ALA A 212 10.50 -19.63 -4.32
C ALA A 212 11.53 -19.95 -3.22
N GLU A 213 12.14 -18.93 -2.62
CA GLU A 213 12.91 -19.12 -1.40
C GLU A 213 11.92 -19.42 -0.27
N GLN A 214 11.90 -20.67 0.18
CA GLN A 214 11.26 -21.03 1.44
C GLN A 214 12.00 -20.30 2.56
N SER A 215 11.53 -19.11 2.92
CA SER A 215 12.01 -18.39 4.09
C SER A 215 11.69 -19.26 5.31
N HIS A 216 12.74 -19.72 6.00
CA HIS A 216 12.69 -20.59 7.18
C HIS A 216 11.75 -20.11 8.31
N ALA A 217 11.26 -18.86 8.27
CA ALA A 217 10.28 -18.32 9.19
C ALA A 217 8.82 -18.80 8.93
N GLN A 218 8.46 -19.16 7.69
CA GLN A 218 7.11 -19.63 7.35
C GLN A 218 6.90 -21.13 7.62
N GLN A 219 8.00 -21.88 7.72
CA GLN A 219 7.99 -23.29 8.06
C GLN A 219 7.77 -23.51 9.56
N ALA A 220 8.21 -22.58 10.41
CA ALA A 220 7.98 -22.65 11.85
C ALA A 220 6.50 -22.44 12.24
N THR A 221 5.81 -21.48 11.63
CA THR A 221 4.38 -21.24 11.89
C THR A 221 3.48 -22.30 11.29
N SER A 222 3.81 -22.83 10.10
CA SER A 222 3.07 -23.94 9.48
C SER A 222 3.29 -25.26 10.24
N GLN A 223 4.52 -25.55 10.69
CA GLN A 223 4.78 -26.71 11.56
C GLN A 223 4.09 -26.58 12.93
N GLU A 224 4.00 -25.38 13.50
CA GLU A 224 3.29 -25.17 14.77
C GLU A 224 1.76 -25.34 14.60
N THR A 225 1.19 -24.94 13.48
CA THR A 225 -0.23 -25.18 13.20
C THR A 225 -0.52 -26.65 12.91
N ASP A 226 0.35 -27.33 12.16
CA ASP A 226 0.19 -28.75 11.83
C ASP A 226 0.32 -29.62 13.09
N THR A 227 1.30 -29.33 13.94
CA THR A 227 1.46 -30.04 15.23
C THR A 227 0.31 -29.78 16.21
N LYS A 228 -0.34 -28.61 16.17
CA LYS A 228 -1.55 -28.33 16.95
C LYS A 228 -2.77 -29.07 16.39
N LEU A 229 -2.91 -29.18 15.07
CA LEU A 229 -3.97 -29.95 14.42
C LEU A 229 -3.83 -31.45 14.70
N ASP A 230 -2.62 -32.00 14.66
CA ASP A 230 -2.34 -33.39 14.99
C ASP A 230 -2.70 -33.70 16.45
N ARG A 231 -2.34 -32.80 17.38
CA ARG A 231 -2.75 -32.93 18.80
C ARG A 231 -4.26 -32.89 18.96
N LEU A 232 -4.96 -32.00 18.27
CA LEU A 232 -6.42 -31.93 18.33
C LEU A 232 -7.06 -33.22 17.83
N ASN A 233 -6.58 -33.75 16.71
CA ASN A 233 -7.06 -35.02 16.15
C ASN A 233 -6.82 -36.19 17.12
N GLU A 234 -5.65 -36.25 17.76
CA GLU A 234 -5.34 -37.25 18.78
C GLU A 234 -6.25 -37.15 20.01
N THR A 235 -6.54 -35.92 20.48
CA THR A 235 -7.48 -35.72 21.59
C THR A 235 -8.91 -36.10 21.23
N MET A 236 -9.35 -35.82 20.00
CA MET A 236 -10.69 -36.19 19.53
C MET A 236 -10.86 -37.72 19.48
N MET A 237 -9.88 -38.43 18.92
CA MET A 237 -9.84 -39.89 18.91
C MET A 237 -9.90 -40.49 20.32
N ARG A 238 -9.21 -39.86 21.28
CA ARG A 238 -9.23 -40.30 22.69
C ARG A 238 -10.59 -40.06 23.34
N ILE A 239 -11.26 -38.94 23.02
CA ILE A 239 -12.61 -38.65 23.49
C ILE A 239 -13.60 -39.67 22.92
N GLU A 240 -13.52 -39.99 21.62
CA GLU A 240 -14.37 -41.01 21.00
C GLU A 240 -14.17 -42.38 21.64
N GLN A 241 -12.93 -42.77 21.94
CA GLN A 241 -12.63 -44.01 22.68
C GLN A 241 -13.23 -44.03 24.09
N LEU A 242 -13.20 -42.89 24.80
CA LEU A 242 -13.78 -42.78 26.13
C LEU A 242 -15.32 -42.82 26.07
N LEU A 243 -15.93 -42.20 25.06
CA LEU A 243 -17.37 -42.27 24.81
C LEU A 243 -17.82 -43.69 24.44
N ALA A 244 -17.09 -44.39 23.58
CA ALA A 244 -17.36 -45.78 23.22
C ALA A 244 -17.26 -46.72 24.44
N ARG A 245 -16.42 -46.39 25.41
CA ARG A 245 -16.28 -47.12 26.67
C ARG A 245 -17.34 -46.76 27.72
N GLN A 246 -17.97 -45.60 27.57
CA GLN A 246 -18.97 -45.07 28.52
C GLN A 246 -20.42 -45.38 28.17
N VAL A 247 -20.72 -46.17 27.13
CA VAL A 247 -22.10 -46.62 26.85
C VAL A 247 -22.66 -47.35 28.08
N PRO A 248 -23.58 -46.75 28.87
CA PRO A 248 -24.29 -47.47 29.89
C PRO A 248 -25.38 -48.28 29.20
N ALA A 249 -25.53 -49.53 29.61
CA ALA A 249 -26.64 -50.37 29.21
C ALA A 249 -27.98 -49.70 29.59
N TYR A 250 -28.64 -49.06 28.62
CA TYR A 250 -30.03 -48.65 28.79
C TYR A 250 -30.89 -49.90 28.60
N GLY A 251 -31.29 -50.49 29.72
CA GLY A 251 -32.28 -51.57 29.73
C GLY A 251 -33.64 -51.07 29.25
N PRO A 252 -34.47 -51.94 28.66
CA PRO A 252 -35.79 -51.56 28.18
C PRO A 252 -36.71 -51.24 29.37
N ILE A 253 -37.33 -50.06 29.35
CA ILE A 253 -38.41 -49.70 30.27
C ILE A 253 -39.68 -50.42 29.77
N SER A 254 -40.04 -51.52 30.43
CA SER A 254 -41.31 -52.21 30.24
C SER A 254 -42.37 -51.62 31.18
N SER A 255 -43.39 -51.02 30.58
CA SER A 255 -44.81 -51.00 30.95
C SER A 255 -45.19 -51.01 32.44
N GLU A 256 -45.73 -49.90 32.94
CA GLU A 256 -46.68 -49.92 34.06
C GLU A 256 -48.11 -49.73 33.52
N GLN A 257 -49.00 -50.54 34.08
CA GLN A 257 -50.24 -51.04 33.53
C GLN A 257 -51.40 -50.30 34.18
N GLU A 258 -52.10 -49.43 33.45
CA GLU A 258 -53.32 -48.77 33.95
C GLU A 258 -54.53 -49.67 33.68
N GLN A 259 -55.00 -50.36 34.73
CA GLN A 259 -56.26 -51.09 34.72
C GLN A 259 -57.43 -50.15 35.07
N PRO A 260 -58.56 -50.23 34.34
CA PRO A 260 -59.81 -49.59 34.74
C PRO A 260 -60.63 -50.53 35.63
N ASN A 261 -61.33 -50.02 36.65
CA ASN A 261 -62.74 -50.31 36.93
C ASN A 261 -63.25 -49.73 38.27
N LEU A 262 -64.31 -48.90 38.12
CA LEU A 262 -65.59 -48.92 38.83
C LEU A 262 -65.63 -48.90 40.37
N LEU A 263 -66.09 -47.77 40.92
CA LEU A 263 -67.44 -47.62 41.49
C LEU A 263 -67.86 -46.15 41.57
#